data_AF-A0AAU3G3N2-F1
#
_entry.id   AF-A0AAU3G3N2-F1
#
_cell.length_a   1.000
_cell.length_b   1.000
_cell.length_c   1.000
_cell.angle_alpha   90.00
_cell.angle_beta   90.00
_cell.angle_gamma   90.00
#
_symmetry.space_group_name_H-M   'P 1'
#
loop_
_entity.id
_entity.type
_entity.pdbx_description
1 polymer ?
#
loop_
_entity_poly.entity_id
_entity_poly.type
_entity_poly.pdbx_seq_one_letter_code
_entity_poly.pdbx_strand_id
1 'polypeptide(L)'
;MDLTPYVASLGRELLTAVETGDPDASVLIERLTVSMESAIRLTLLEALSAAADEITRDLAPGSVQVHLRGRDPNFVVTARQVEQPLEDTPDLGAVSADDAAASFEDGPLARINVRLPEQLKAAIEEAAGKEGRSLNAWLVRAASTALRAPERDPGSDRRGKRSAQRYTGWAR
;
A
#
# COMPACT_ATOMS: atom_id res chain seq x y z
N MET A 1 8.55 13.94 15.50
CA MET A 1 8.96 15.34 15.37
C MET A 1 9.57 15.74 16.69
N ASP A 2 10.81 16.23 16.68
CA ASP A 2 11.45 16.73 17.89
C ASP A 2 11.05 18.20 18.10
N LEU A 3 10.45 18.51 19.26
CA LEU A 3 10.03 19.86 19.62
C LEU A 3 11.15 20.70 20.29
N THR A 4 12.24 20.06 20.70
CA THR A 4 13.38 20.70 21.38
C THR A 4 13.97 21.88 20.60
N PRO A 5 14.23 21.81 19.27
CA PRO A 5 14.76 22.97 18.55
C PRO A 5 13.81 24.16 18.51
N TYR A 6 12.49 23.93 18.52
CA TYR A 6 11.48 24.99 18.52
C TYR A 6 11.46 25.73 19.85
N VAL A 7 11.48 24.98 20.96
CA VAL A 7 11.54 25.57 22.30
C VAL A 7 12.87 26.30 22.51
N ALA A 8 13.98 25.74 22.05
CA ALA A 8 15.28 26.41 22.11
C ALA A 8 15.34 27.69 21.27
N SER A 9 14.70 27.70 20.09
CA SER A 9 14.62 28.92 19.27
C SER A 9 13.85 30.03 19.97
N LEU A 10 12.69 29.70 20.56
CA LEU A 10 11.89 30.65 21.31
C LEU A 10 12.68 31.24 22.50
N GLY A 11 13.43 30.41 23.22
CA GLY A 11 14.32 30.87 24.30
C GLY A 11 15.38 31.86 23.82
N ARG A 12 16.01 31.60 22.67
CA ARG A 12 16.99 32.52 22.08
C ARG A 12 16.36 33.84 21.65
N GLU A 13 15.19 33.80 21.02
CA GLU A 13 14.46 35.02 20.63
C GLU A 13 14.08 35.88 21.84
N LEU A 14 13.64 35.25 22.94
CA LEU A 14 13.38 35.95 24.19
C LEU A 14 14.63 36.61 24.77
N LEU A 15 15.78 35.93 24.71
CA LEU A 15 17.04 36.49 25.17
C LEU A 15 17.48 37.69 24.32
N THR A 16 17.43 37.56 22.99
CA THR A 16 17.75 38.65 22.05
C THR A 16 16.86 39.87 22.25
N ALA A 17 15.58 39.69 22.61
CA ALA A 17 14.68 40.80 22.90
C ALA A 17 15.10 41.60 24.15
N VAL A 18 15.76 40.96 25.12
CA VAL A 18 16.13 41.54 26.42
C VAL A 18 17.56 42.10 26.45
N GLU A 19 18.44 41.63 25.58
CA GLU A 19 19.82 42.11 25.43
C GLU A 19 19.96 43.62 25.15
N THR A 20 18.85 44.32 24.85
CA THR A 20 18.84 45.77 24.64
C THR A 20 18.80 46.61 25.92
N GLY A 21 18.61 46.02 27.11
CA GLY A 21 18.30 46.80 28.32
C GLY A 21 19.13 46.52 29.58
N ASP A 22 19.40 45.25 29.93
CA ASP A 22 19.98 44.89 31.24
C ASP A 22 20.56 43.45 31.27
N PRO A 23 21.84 43.24 31.66
CA PRO A 23 22.43 41.91 31.81
C PRO A 23 21.80 41.04 32.91
N ASP A 24 21.21 41.63 33.97
CA ASP A 24 20.52 40.86 35.01
C ASP A 24 19.19 40.28 34.49
N ALA A 25 18.56 40.98 33.54
CA ALA A 25 17.33 40.52 32.88
C ALA A 25 17.58 39.28 32.01
N SER A 26 18.75 39.16 31.38
CA SER A 26 19.15 37.97 30.61
C SER A 26 19.21 36.72 31.50
N VAL A 27 19.79 36.82 32.70
CA VAL A 27 19.88 35.71 33.66
C VAL A 27 18.49 35.26 34.13
N LEU A 28 17.56 36.20 34.31
CA LEU A 28 16.17 35.89 34.66
C LEU A 28 15.44 35.17 33.52
N ILE A 29 15.62 35.61 32.27
CA ILE A 29 15.05 34.99 31.08
C ILE A 29 15.54 33.55 30.90
N GLU A 30 16.84 33.30 31.08
CA GLU A 30 17.41 31.95 30.98
C GLU A 30 16.78 31.00 32.00
N ARG A 31 16.67 31.43 33.26
CA ARG A 31 16.02 30.63 34.32
C ARG A 31 14.54 30.39 34.03
N LEU A 32 13.84 31.42 33.56
CA LEU A 32 12.43 31.33 33.21
C LEU A 32 12.22 30.35 32.05
N THR A 33 13.05 30.42 31.01
CA THR A 33 12.99 29.54 29.83
C THR A 33 13.14 28.08 30.23
N VAL A 34 14.13 27.76 31.08
CA VAL A 34 14.32 26.40 31.62
C VAL A 34 13.10 25.95 32.42
N SER A 35 12.54 26.82 33.26
CA SER A 35 11.34 26.49 34.05
C SER A 35 10.08 26.30 33.20
N MET A 36 9.98 27.00 32.07
CA MET A 36 8.81 26.99 31.20
C MET A 36 8.89 25.95 30.07
N GLU A 37 10.04 25.31 29.86
CA GLU A 37 10.26 24.40 28.73
C GLU A 37 9.17 23.32 28.63
N SER A 38 8.80 22.72 29.77
CA SER A 38 7.77 21.68 29.82
C SER A 38 6.37 22.23 29.51
N ALA A 39 6.06 23.44 29.97
CA ALA A 39 4.76 24.09 29.72
C ALA A 39 4.63 24.48 28.24
N ILE A 40 5.67 25.08 27.66
CA ILE A 40 5.71 25.44 26.24
C ILE A 40 5.53 24.20 25.38
N ARG A 41 6.25 23.12 25.70
CA ARG A 41 6.14 21.85 24.96
C ARG A 41 4.72 21.28 25.03
N LEU A 42 4.09 21.30 26.20
CA LEU A 42 2.71 20.84 26.36
C LEU A 42 1.75 21.68 25.51
N THR A 43 1.86 23.01 25.57
CA THR A 43 1.02 23.92 24.76
C THR A 43 1.21 23.68 23.26
N LEU A 44 2.43 23.41 22.79
CA LEU A 44 2.68 23.04 21.40
C LEU A 44 1.98 21.72 21.04
N LEU A 45 2.03 20.71 21.91
CA LEU A 45 1.32 19.44 21.68
C LEU A 45 -0.19 19.60 21.63
N GLU A 46 -0.76 20.43 22.50
CA GLU A 46 -2.19 20.76 22.51
C GLU A 46 -2.59 21.48 21.21
N ALA A 47 -1.81 22.47 20.77
CA ALA A 47 -2.03 23.19 19.52
C ALA A 47 -1.95 22.27 18.29
N LEU A 48 -0.95 21.39 18.22
CA LEU A 48 -0.82 20.41 17.13
C LEU A 48 -1.99 19.42 17.10
N SER A 49 -2.48 19.01 18.27
CA SER A 49 -3.62 18.09 18.37
C SER A 49 -4.92 18.77 17.91
N ALA A 50 -5.17 19.99 18.35
CA ALA A 50 -6.32 20.78 17.90
C ALA A 50 -6.29 21.04 16.38
N ALA A 51 -5.11 21.37 15.84
CA ALA A 51 -4.94 21.55 14.40
C ALA A 51 -5.19 20.25 13.62
N ALA A 52 -4.75 19.10 14.14
CA ALA A 52 -5.01 17.80 13.50
C ALA A 52 -6.51 17.45 13.48
N ASP A 53 -7.25 17.79 14.54
CA ASP A 53 -8.70 17.61 14.60
C ASP A 53 -9.43 18.48 13.58
N GLU A 54 -9.00 19.74 13.44
CA GLU A 54 -9.55 20.67 12.43
C GLU A 54 -9.30 20.13 11.01
N ILE A 55 -8.06 19.76 10.70
CA ILE A 55 -7.71 19.17 9.39
C ILE A 55 -8.49 17.89 9.14
N THR A 56 -8.68 17.04 10.15
CA THR A 56 -9.42 15.77 10.01
C THR A 56 -10.88 16.00 9.63
N ARG A 57 -11.53 17.04 10.16
CA ARG A 57 -12.91 17.37 9.79
C ARG A 57 -13.01 17.74 8.31
N ASP A 58 -12.04 18.49 7.81
CA ASP A 58 -12.04 18.97 6.43
C ASP A 58 -11.53 17.91 5.42
N LEU A 59 -10.73 16.93 5.88
CA LEU A 59 -10.10 15.90 5.04
C LEU A 59 -10.99 14.68 4.75
N ALA A 60 -12.19 14.59 5.34
CA ALA A 60 -13.05 13.41 5.24
C ALA A 60 -13.24 12.91 3.79
N PRO A 61 -13.14 11.58 3.52
CA PRO A 61 -13.02 10.46 4.45
C PRO A 61 -11.59 10.16 4.95
N GLY A 62 -10.60 10.99 4.62
CA GLY A 62 -9.26 10.90 5.21
C GLY A 62 -9.21 11.47 6.63
N SER A 63 -8.10 11.24 7.34
CA SER A 63 -7.88 11.76 8.70
C SER A 63 -6.41 12.04 8.97
N VAL A 64 -6.12 13.01 9.81
CA VAL A 64 -4.78 13.32 10.33
C VAL A 64 -4.79 13.15 11.85
N GLN A 65 -3.92 12.29 12.38
CA GLN A 65 -3.82 12.04 13.81
C GLN A 65 -2.42 12.35 14.32
N VAL A 66 -2.31 12.77 15.58
CA VAL A 66 -1.03 12.97 16.27
C VAL A 66 -0.79 11.80 17.20
N HIS A 67 0.28 11.04 16.97
CA HIS A 67 0.76 9.97 17.83
C HIS A 67 2.01 10.39 18.57
N LEU A 68 2.07 10.10 19.88
CA LEU A 68 3.28 10.33 20.68
C LEU A 68 4.15 9.07 20.69
N ARG A 69 5.44 9.24 20.34
CA ARG A 69 6.48 8.26 20.61
C ARG A 69 7.39 8.82 21.69
N GLY A 70 7.20 8.37 22.93
CA GLY A 70 7.85 9.02 24.07
C GLY A 70 7.34 10.46 24.21
N ARG A 71 8.20 11.43 23.93
CA ARG A 71 7.86 12.87 23.97
C ARG A 71 7.74 13.53 22.60
N ASP A 72 7.94 12.75 21.53
CA ASP A 72 8.00 13.27 20.17
C ASP A 72 6.68 13.00 19.45
N PRO A 73 5.93 14.04 19.03
CA PRO A 73 4.72 13.87 18.24
C PRO A 73 5.04 13.42 16.82
N ASN A 74 4.18 12.59 16.24
CA ASN A 74 4.26 12.16 14.85
C ASN A 74 2.88 12.20 14.21
N PHE A 75 2.80 12.73 13.00
CA PHE A 75 1.56 12.77 12.25
C PHE A 75 1.34 11.46 11.50
N VAL A 76 0.16 10.88 11.69
CA VAL A 76 -0.32 9.75 10.89
C VAL A 76 -1.45 10.27 10.01
N VAL A 77 -1.17 10.32 8.71
CA VAL A 77 -2.14 10.76 7.70
C VAL A 77 -2.72 9.54 7.02
N THR A 78 -4.02 9.38 7.11
CA THR A 78 -4.79 8.42 6.32
C THR A 78 -5.47 9.21 5.23
N ALA A 79 -4.93 9.15 4.01
CA ALA A 79 -5.56 9.79 2.87
C ALA A 79 -6.81 9.00 2.45
N ARG A 80 -7.81 9.71 1.91
CA ARG A 80 -8.91 9.08 1.17
C ARG A 80 -8.28 8.14 0.13
N GLN A 81 -8.66 6.86 0.15
CA GLN A 81 -8.43 6.00 -1.00
C GLN A 81 -9.33 6.53 -2.12
N VAL A 82 -8.79 7.44 -2.91
CA VAL A 82 -9.41 7.80 -4.17
C VAL A 82 -9.21 6.55 -5.03
N GLU A 83 -10.30 5.87 -5.36
CA GLU A 83 -10.34 5.09 -6.60
C GLU A 83 -10.06 6.11 -7.71
N GLN A 84 -8.78 6.39 -7.98
CA GLN A 84 -8.40 7.10 -9.19
C GLN A 84 -8.46 6.06 -10.30
N PRO A 85 -9.26 6.26 -11.35
CA PRO A 85 -8.94 5.72 -12.66
C PRO A 85 -7.53 6.23 -12.97
N LEU A 86 -6.54 5.34 -12.97
CA LEU A 86 -5.16 5.74 -13.24
C LEU A 86 -5.13 6.37 -14.64
N GLU A 87 -4.71 7.63 -14.71
CA GLU A 87 -4.22 8.21 -15.95
C GLU A 87 -2.98 7.41 -16.37
N ASP A 88 -3.00 6.98 -17.63
CA ASP A 88 -1.88 6.40 -18.35
C ASP A 88 -0.61 7.24 -18.13
N THR A 89 0.35 6.69 -17.39
CA THR A 89 1.73 7.14 -17.48
C THR A 89 2.43 6.18 -18.45
N PRO A 90 3.06 6.67 -19.53
CA PRO A 90 3.50 5.82 -20.62
C PRO A 90 4.61 4.88 -20.16
N ASP A 91 4.39 3.62 -20.50
CA ASP A 91 5.31 2.49 -20.49
C ASP A 91 6.71 2.89 -21.00
N LEU A 92 7.72 2.65 -20.15
CA LEU A 92 9.08 2.38 -20.57
C LEU A 92 9.56 1.10 -19.88
N GLY A 93 9.27 -0.05 -20.48
CA GLY A 93 9.94 -1.29 -20.08
C GLY A 93 9.41 -2.57 -20.70
N ALA A 94 9.60 -2.72 -22.01
CA ALA A 94 9.33 -3.93 -22.79
C ALA A 94 9.75 -5.26 -22.12
N VAL A 95 8.89 -6.29 -22.19
CA VAL A 95 9.18 -7.57 -22.88
C VAL A 95 7.90 -8.40 -23.13
N SER A 96 7.72 -8.81 -24.38
CA SER A 96 6.69 -9.75 -24.88
C SER A 96 6.87 -11.19 -24.37
N ALA A 97 5.75 -11.93 -24.22
CA ALA A 97 5.56 -13.27 -24.85
C ALA A 97 4.19 -13.94 -24.50
N ASP A 98 3.49 -14.36 -25.56
CA ASP A 98 2.51 -15.45 -25.67
C ASP A 98 1.02 -15.26 -25.27
N ASP A 99 0.31 -14.49 -26.10
CA ASP A 99 -0.77 -14.89 -27.05
C ASP A 99 -1.82 -16.00 -26.73
N ALA A 100 -2.04 -16.41 -25.47
CA ALA A 100 -3.21 -17.24 -25.10
C ALA A 100 -3.83 -16.95 -23.72
N ALA A 101 -3.23 -16.04 -22.96
CA ALA A 101 -3.73 -15.54 -21.66
C ALA A 101 -4.44 -14.17 -21.77
N ALA A 102 -4.38 -13.54 -22.95
CA ALA A 102 -4.82 -12.16 -23.21
C ALA A 102 -6.29 -11.85 -22.81
N SER A 103 -7.17 -12.85 -22.73
CA SER A 103 -8.58 -12.60 -22.39
C SER A 103 -8.81 -12.15 -20.94
N PHE A 104 -7.85 -12.36 -20.03
CA PHE A 104 -7.94 -11.93 -18.63
C PHE A 104 -6.86 -10.90 -18.23
N GLU A 105 -5.91 -10.60 -19.11
CA GLU A 105 -4.82 -9.65 -18.87
C GLU A 105 -5.11 -8.25 -19.43
N ASP A 106 -6.00 -8.12 -20.41
CA ASP A 106 -6.46 -6.82 -20.96
C ASP A 106 -7.60 -6.16 -20.15
N GLY A 107 -7.98 -6.75 -19.02
CA GLY A 107 -8.99 -6.22 -18.11
C GLY A 107 -8.39 -5.41 -16.97
N PRO A 108 -9.17 -4.53 -16.30
CA PRO A 108 -8.73 -3.84 -15.09
C PRO A 108 -8.19 -4.83 -14.06
N LEU A 109 -6.89 -4.75 -13.76
CA LEU A 109 -6.23 -5.63 -12.79
C LEU A 109 -6.72 -5.29 -11.38
N ALA A 110 -7.51 -6.18 -10.78
CA ALA A 110 -7.96 -6.05 -9.40
C ALA A 110 -6.87 -6.54 -8.43
N ARG A 111 -6.46 -5.69 -7.47
CA ARG A 111 -5.47 -6.06 -6.45
C ARG A 111 -6.13 -6.90 -5.34
N ILE A 112 -5.61 -8.10 -5.11
CA ILE A 112 -6.11 -9.04 -4.09
C ILE A 112 -5.00 -9.33 -3.07
N ASN A 113 -5.31 -9.22 -1.77
CA ASN A 113 -4.40 -9.65 -0.69
C ASN A 113 -4.82 -11.04 -0.17
N VAL A 114 -3.97 -12.06 -0.38
CA VAL A 114 -4.24 -13.45 0.05
C VAL A 114 -3.32 -13.81 1.21
N ARG A 115 -3.88 -14.46 2.23
CA ARG A 115 -3.10 -15.06 3.34
C ARG A 115 -3.00 -16.56 3.12
N LEU A 116 -1.77 -17.05 2.94
CA LEU A 116 -1.49 -18.46 2.68
C LEU A 116 -0.71 -19.06 3.86
N PRO A 117 -0.95 -20.34 4.20
CA PRO A 117 -0.03 -21.08 5.06
C PRO A 117 1.37 -21.13 4.44
N GLU A 118 2.41 -21.06 5.26
CA GLU A 118 3.82 -20.95 4.79
C GLU A 118 4.22 -22.09 3.85
N GLN A 119 3.79 -23.32 4.16
CA GLN A 119 4.06 -24.51 3.35
C GLN A 119 3.46 -24.41 1.94
N LEU A 120 2.28 -23.78 1.83
CA LEU A 120 1.60 -23.60 0.56
C LEU A 120 2.27 -22.53 -0.29
N LYS A 121 2.70 -21.42 0.34
CA LYS A 121 3.46 -20.37 -0.35
C LYS A 121 4.76 -20.92 -0.94
N ALA A 122 5.53 -21.69 -0.17
CA ALA A 122 6.80 -22.28 -0.62
C ALA A 122 6.61 -23.22 -1.83
N ALA A 123 5.58 -24.07 -1.81
CA ALA A 123 5.28 -24.98 -2.92
C ALA A 123 4.91 -24.22 -4.22
N ILE A 124 4.20 -23.10 -4.10
CA ILE A 124 3.82 -22.25 -5.23
C ILE A 124 5.04 -21.52 -5.79
N GLU A 125 5.92 -20.98 -4.95
CA GLU A 125 7.17 -20.33 -5.38
C GLU A 125 8.10 -21.30 -6.12
N GLU A 126 8.21 -22.55 -5.66
CA GLU A 126 8.99 -23.58 -6.34
C GLU A 126 8.41 -23.92 -7.74
N ALA A 127 7.08 -24.04 -7.84
CA ALA A 127 6.40 -24.30 -9.11
C ALA A 127 6.57 -23.12 -10.09
N ALA A 128 6.44 -21.88 -9.61
CA ALA A 128 6.68 -20.68 -10.39
C ALA A 128 8.14 -20.58 -10.87
N GLY A 129 9.10 -20.92 -9.99
CA GLY A 129 10.52 -20.93 -10.29
C GLY A 129 10.91 -21.95 -11.37
N LYS A 130 10.34 -23.17 -11.34
CA LYS A 130 10.53 -24.19 -12.40
C LYS A 130 10.05 -23.73 -13.77
N GLU A 131 9.06 -22.84 -13.78
CA GLU A 131 8.48 -22.26 -14.98
C GLU A 131 9.11 -20.94 -15.43
N GLY A 132 10.10 -20.43 -14.68
CA GLY A 132 10.75 -19.15 -14.96
C GLY A 132 9.80 -17.95 -14.84
N ARG A 133 8.75 -18.07 -14.03
CA ARG A 133 7.68 -17.06 -13.90
C ARG A 133 7.68 -16.41 -12.53
N SER A 134 7.21 -15.17 -12.47
CA SER A 134 6.90 -14.55 -11.18
C SER A 134 5.74 -15.29 -10.53
N LEU A 135 5.73 -15.30 -9.19
CA LEU A 135 4.66 -15.89 -8.39
C LEU A 135 3.28 -15.40 -8.84
N ASN A 136 3.14 -14.09 -9.09
CA ASN A 136 1.88 -13.48 -9.53
C ASN A 136 1.46 -13.96 -10.93
N ALA A 137 2.37 -14.02 -11.89
CA ALA A 137 2.06 -14.51 -13.24
C ALA A 137 1.68 -16.00 -13.23
N TRP A 138 2.35 -16.79 -12.39
CA TRP A 138 2.01 -18.20 -12.20
C TRP A 138 0.62 -18.37 -11.58
N LEU A 139 0.28 -17.57 -10.56
CA LEU A 139 -1.03 -17.59 -9.91
C LEU A 139 -2.17 -17.15 -10.84
N VAL A 140 -1.98 -16.08 -11.63
CA VAL A 140 -2.97 -15.61 -12.61
C VAL A 140 -3.23 -16.67 -13.68
N ARG A 141 -2.18 -17.35 -14.14
CA ARG A 141 -2.31 -18.49 -15.05
C ARG A 141 -3.04 -19.66 -14.40
N ALA A 142 -2.67 -20.05 -13.18
CA ALA A 142 -3.32 -21.15 -12.46
C ALA A 142 -4.81 -20.88 -12.24
N ALA A 143 -5.17 -19.62 -11.92
CA ALA A 143 -6.55 -19.21 -11.79
C ALA A 143 -7.30 -19.25 -13.14
N SER A 144 -6.70 -18.74 -14.22
CA SER A 144 -7.34 -18.75 -15.54
C SER A 144 -7.50 -20.17 -16.10
N THR A 145 -6.56 -21.08 -15.85
CA THR A 145 -6.69 -22.50 -16.25
C THR A 145 -7.75 -23.22 -15.42
N ALA A 146 -7.80 -22.97 -14.11
CA ALA A 146 -8.85 -23.52 -13.23
C ALA A 146 -10.25 -23.02 -13.61
N LEU A 147 -10.38 -21.76 -14.03
CA LEU A 147 -11.65 -21.17 -14.48
C LEU A 147 -12.05 -21.61 -15.91
N ARG A 148 -11.10 -22.05 -16.75
CA ARG A 148 -11.37 -22.65 -18.06
C ARG A 148 -11.70 -24.16 -17.97
N ALA A 149 -11.35 -24.81 -16.86
CA ALA A 149 -11.61 -26.24 -16.63
C ALA A 149 -13.08 -26.67 -16.44
N PRO A 150 -14.06 -25.85 -15.98
CA PRO A 150 -15.44 -26.30 -15.81
C PRO A 150 -16.23 -26.39 -17.13
N GLU A 151 -15.65 -26.02 -18.27
CA GLU A 151 -16.30 -26.10 -19.58
C GLU A 151 -15.98 -27.39 -20.37
N ARG A 152 -15.14 -28.28 -19.84
CA ARG A 152 -14.94 -29.62 -20.41
C ARG A 152 -15.74 -30.65 -19.64
N ASP A 153 -17.04 -30.61 -19.85
CA ASP A 153 -17.88 -31.79 -19.68
C ASP A 153 -17.52 -32.79 -20.80
N PRO A 154 -17.09 -34.03 -20.50
CA PRO A 154 -16.79 -35.04 -21.52
C PRO A 154 -18.10 -35.70 -21.97
N GLY A 155 -18.89 -34.98 -22.76
CA GLY A 155 -20.23 -35.42 -23.15
C GLY A 155 -20.61 -35.06 -24.57
N SER A 156 -20.41 -36.02 -25.49
CA SER A 156 -21.16 -36.18 -26.77
C SER A 156 -20.90 -35.11 -27.87
N ASP A 157 -20.95 -35.36 -29.17
CA ASP A 157 -21.05 -36.55 -30.00
C ASP A 157 -20.88 -36.09 -31.47
N ARG A 158 -20.45 -37.01 -32.33
CA ARG A 158 -20.87 -37.16 -33.74
C ARG A 158 -20.60 -36.06 -34.79
N ARG A 159 -19.90 -36.53 -35.84
CA ARG A 159 -20.13 -36.36 -37.30
C ARG A 159 -18.95 -35.66 -38.02
N GLY A 160 -18.20 -36.28 -38.93
CA GLY A 160 -18.25 -37.64 -39.46
C GLY A 160 -17.27 -37.86 -40.61
N LYS A 161 -17.16 -39.14 -40.98
CA LYS A 161 -16.71 -39.73 -42.27
C LYS A 161 -15.23 -39.58 -42.64
N ARG A 162 -14.52 -40.72 -42.61
CA ARG A 162 -14.17 -41.47 -43.84
C ARG A 162 -13.73 -42.91 -43.55
N SER A 163 -14.25 -43.81 -44.39
CA SER A 163 -13.72 -45.11 -44.82
C SER A 163 -13.36 -46.17 -43.77
N ALA A 164 -14.15 -47.25 -43.72
CA ALA A 164 -13.74 -48.54 -44.28
C ALA A 164 -14.92 -49.51 -44.29
N GLN A 165 -15.29 -49.97 -45.48
CA GLN A 165 -16.03 -51.22 -45.64
C GLN A 165 -15.20 -52.35 -45.01
N ARG A 166 -15.82 -53.18 -44.17
CA ARG A 166 -15.50 -54.61 -44.09
C ARG A 166 -16.71 -55.39 -43.62
N TYR A 167 -17.04 -56.37 -44.44
CA TYR A 167 -18.08 -57.38 -44.30
C TYR A 167 -17.50 -58.52 -43.46
N THR A 168 -18.25 -59.07 -42.50
CA THR A 168 -18.15 -60.48 -42.09
C THR A 168 -19.45 -60.91 -41.41
N GLY A 169 -20.06 -61.99 -41.93
CA GLY A 169 -21.08 -62.78 -41.24
C GLY A 169 -20.55 -63.37 -39.92
N TRP A 170 -21.35 -64.06 -39.12
CA TRP A 170 -21.86 -65.41 -39.41
C TRP A 170 -23.25 -65.67 -38.81
N ALA A 171 -23.84 -66.74 -39.33
CA ALA A 171 -25.22 -67.18 -39.16
C ALA A 171 -25.49 -68.00 -37.89
N ARG A 172 -26.77 -67.95 -37.49
CA ARG A 172 -27.66 -68.93 -36.82
C ARG A 172 -27.16 -69.60 -35.54
#